data_AF-A0A178EW09-F1
#
_entry.id   AF-A0A178EW09-F1
#
_cell.length_a   1.000
_cell.length_b   1.000
_cell.length_c   1.000
_cell.angle_alpha   90.00
_cell.angle_beta   90.00
_cell.angle_gamma   90.00
#
_symmetry.space_group_name_H-M   'P 1'
#
loop_
_entity.id
_entity.type
_entity.pdbx_description
1 polymer ?
#
loop_
_entity_poly.entity_id
_entity_poly.type
_entity_poly.pdbx_seq_one_letter_code
_entity_poly.pdbx_strand_id
1 'polypeptide(L)'
;MVSTLLTTDGVIPQALFSAEIGTFYMEFLKMSIIDRTPEEIAKLKNHAILKLDFKAPYDGTSFSSLCTAVITLKQRITLGHIIRAITDNHLHHFYFCTVDEKYYGCRDFVTQAIAQLVRYNYIYPDIGSHFPQQQPLPSNNLYQLLGHRFLTPGGTPSPCPVDKGWFRYYDRVLSDEMRYNA
;
A
#
# COMPACT_ATOMS: atom_id res chain seq x y z
N MET A 1 14.16 -7.95 29.07
CA MET A 1 12.73 -8.25 29.34
C MET A 1 12.04 -8.48 28.01
N VAL A 2 11.67 -9.72 27.72
CA VAL A 2 11.14 -10.14 26.41
C VAL A 2 9.62 -10.10 26.44
N SER A 3 9.07 -9.25 25.58
CA SER A 3 7.73 -9.28 24.97
C SER A 3 6.80 -10.39 25.46
N THR A 4 5.85 -10.03 26.32
CA THR A 4 4.63 -10.82 26.58
C THR A 4 3.49 -10.20 25.78
N LEU A 5 3.41 -10.54 24.51
CA LEU A 5 2.19 -10.38 23.73
C LEU A 5 1.96 -11.70 23.02
N LEU A 6 0.71 -12.17 23.13
CA LEU A 6 0.07 -13.26 22.38
C LEU A 6 0.11 -14.64 23.05
N THR A 7 -0.77 -14.84 24.02
CA THR A 7 -1.29 -16.18 24.37
C THR A 7 -2.65 -16.38 23.70
N THR A 8 -2.71 -17.44 22.89
CA THR A 8 -3.87 -18.28 22.51
C THR A 8 -5.01 -17.66 21.68
N ASP A 9 -5.17 -18.19 20.46
CA ASP A 9 -6.23 -17.98 19.44
C ASP A 9 -6.13 -16.81 18.44
N GLY A 10 -5.02 -16.06 18.42
CA GLY A 10 -4.82 -14.92 17.50
C GLY A 10 -3.39 -14.73 16.99
N VAL A 11 -2.60 -15.79 16.92
CA VAL A 11 -1.16 -15.69 16.63
C VAL A 11 -0.88 -16.07 15.18
N ILE A 12 -0.30 -15.14 14.42
CA ILE A 12 0.30 -15.45 13.10
C ILE A 12 1.27 -16.61 13.31
N PRO A 13 1.14 -17.75 12.61
CA PRO A 13 2.00 -18.90 12.81
C PRO A 13 3.48 -18.49 12.78
N GLN A 14 4.29 -18.98 13.72
CA GLN A 14 5.69 -18.54 13.84
C GLN A 14 6.47 -18.75 12.53
N ALA A 15 6.18 -19.82 11.80
CA ALA A 15 6.76 -20.08 10.50
C ALA A 15 6.44 -18.97 9.47
N LEU A 16 5.20 -18.48 9.46
CA LEU A 16 4.76 -17.37 8.60
C LEU A 16 5.33 -16.03 9.09
N PHE A 17 5.36 -15.79 10.41
CA PHE A 17 5.94 -14.59 11.00
C PHE A 17 7.45 -14.47 10.69
N SER A 18 8.16 -15.60 10.68
CA SER A 18 9.57 -15.68 10.32
C SER A 18 9.82 -15.81 8.81
N ALA A 19 8.79 -15.95 7.98
CA ALA A 19 8.95 -16.15 6.55
C ALA A 19 9.62 -14.93 5.90
N GLU A 20 10.68 -15.18 5.13
CA GLU A 20 11.39 -14.14 4.38
C GLU A 20 10.55 -13.70 3.18
N ILE A 21 10.44 -12.39 3.01
CA ILE A 21 9.76 -11.79 1.87
C ILE A 21 10.68 -11.94 0.65
N GLY A 22 10.17 -12.56 -0.40
CA GLY A 22 10.83 -12.68 -1.70
C GLY A 22 10.64 -11.41 -2.52
N THR A 23 9.39 -10.99 -2.71
CA THR A 23 9.05 -9.77 -3.44
C THR A 23 7.99 -8.96 -2.70
N PHE A 24 8.12 -7.63 -2.75
CA PHE A 24 7.21 -6.70 -2.12
C PHE A 24 6.65 -5.74 -3.18
N TYR A 25 5.33 -5.61 -3.25
CA TYR A 25 4.63 -4.75 -4.19
C TYR A 25 3.71 -3.75 -3.51
N MET A 26 3.47 -2.65 -4.22
CA MET A 26 2.31 -1.79 -4.07
C MET A 26 1.42 -1.96 -5.30
N GLU A 27 0.15 -2.28 -5.12
CA GLU A 27 -0.79 -2.50 -6.24
C GLU A 27 -1.96 -1.53 -6.21
N PHE A 28 -2.32 -1.00 -7.37
CA PHE A 28 -3.56 -0.27 -7.60
C PHE A 28 -4.60 -1.21 -8.19
N LEU A 29 -5.65 -1.50 -7.44
CA LEU A 29 -6.67 -2.46 -7.85
C LEU A 29 -7.61 -1.89 -8.91
N LYS A 30 -8.12 -2.78 -9.75
CA LYS A 30 -9.20 -2.51 -10.71
C LYS A 30 -10.44 -2.02 -9.97
N MET A 31 -11.10 -1.03 -10.54
CA MET A 31 -12.36 -0.51 -10.05
C MET A 31 -13.47 -1.00 -10.97
N SER A 32 -14.63 -1.35 -10.41
CA SER A 32 -15.79 -1.63 -11.25
C SER A 32 -16.28 -0.33 -11.88
N ILE A 33 -16.26 -0.28 -13.20
CA ILE A 33 -16.80 0.82 -14.02
C ILE A 33 -18.08 0.43 -14.75
N ILE A 34 -18.53 -0.82 -14.59
CA ILE A 34 -19.75 -1.33 -15.20
C ILE A 34 -20.94 -0.59 -14.57
N ASP A 35 -21.90 -0.20 -15.41
CA ASP A 35 -23.13 0.51 -15.03
C ASP A 35 -22.92 1.87 -14.34
N ARG A 36 -21.77 2.52 -14.56
CA ARG A 36 -21.46 3.86 -14.02
C ARG A 36 -21.41 4.91 -15.11
N THR A 37 -21.92 6.10 -14.79
CA THR A 37 -21.81 7.31 -15.61
C THR A 37 -20.36 7.82 -15.68
N PRO A 38 -19.99 8.61 -16.70
CA PRO A 38 -18.68 9.27 -16.77
C PRO A 38 -18.36 10.10 -15.51
N GLU A 39 -19.35 10.78 -14.95
CA GLU A 39 -19.24 11.59 -13.73
C GLU A 39 -18.94 10.73 -12.50
N GLU A 40 -19.54 9.54 -12.40
CA GLU A 40 -19.26 8.57 -11.33
C GLU A 40 -17.88 7.94 -11.49
N ILE A 41 -17.49 7.58 -12.71
CA ILE A 41 -16.14 7.07 -13.02
C ILE A 41 -15.10 8.14 -12.66
N ALA A 42 -15.38 9.42 -12.94
CA ALA A 42 -14.50 10.52 -12.58
C ALA A 42 -14.33 10.71 -11.06
N LYS A 43 -15.22 10.15 -10.22
CA LYS A 43 -15.09 10.15 -8.75
C LYS A 43 -14.37 8.92 -8.19
N LEU A 44 -14.19 7.87 -8.99
CA LEU A 44 -13.55 6.63 -8.58
C LEU A 44 -12.06 6.84 -8.24
N LYS A 45 -11.62 6.11 -7.22
CA LYS A 45 -10.24 6.09 -6.71
C LYS A 45 -9.80 4.64 -6.55
N ASN A 46 -8.62 4.29 -7.09
CA ASN A 46 -8.12 2.93 -6.92
C ASN A 46 -7.86 2.67 -5.44
N HIS A 47 -8.22 1.48 -4.97
CA HIS A 47 -7.66 0.97 -3.74
C HIS A 47 -6.18 0.66 -3.99
N ALA A 48 -5.33 1.11 -3.08
CA ALA A 48 -3.93 0.71 -3.05
C ALA A 48 -3.75 -0.37 -1.98
N ILE A 49 -2.98 -1.40 -2.28
CA ILE A 49 -2.62 -2.43 -1.32
C ILE A 49 -1.12 -2.66 -1.29
N LEU A 50 -0.64 -3.22 -0.18
CA LEU A 50 0.69 -3.76 -0.03
C LEU A 50 0.60 -5.27 -0.16
N LYS A 51 1.34 -5.86 -1.11
CA LYS A 51 1.34 -7.31 -1.37
C LYS A 51 2.73 -7.87 -1.13
N LEU A 52 2.80 -8.98 -0.39
CA LEU A 52 4.03 -9.66 -0.04
C LEU A 52 4.01 -11.08 -0.63
N ASP A 53 4.98 -11.39 -1.47
CA ASP A 53 5.25 -12.76 -1.88
C ASP A 53 6.41 -13.28 -1.04
N PHE A 54 6.23 -14.44 -0.40
CA PHE A 54 7.29 -15.10 0.35
C PHE A 54 8.20 -15.90 -0.58
N LYS A 55 9.40 -16.30 -0.12
CA LYS A 55 10.28 -17.23 -0.85
C LYS A 55 9.75 -18.67 -0.92
N ALA A 56 8.50 -18.83 -1.35
CA ALA A 56 7.88 -20.08 -1.81
C ALA A 56 7.34 -19.80 -3.22
N PRO A 57 7.37 -20.78 -4.14
CA PRO A 57 6.90 -20.55 -5.51
C PRO A 57 5.40 -20.20 -5.47
N TYR A 58 5.09 -18.97 -5.88
CA TYR A 58 3.73 -18.54 -6.18
C TYR A 58 3.69 -18.13 -7.64
N ASP A 59 3.19 -19.03 -8.49
CA ASP A 59 3.20 -18.87 -9.95
C ASP A 59 1.99 -18.05 -10.46
N GLY A 60 1.23 -17.44 -9.55
CA GLY A 60 -0.01 -16.72 -9.86
C GLY A 60 0.23 -15.23 -10.12
N THR A 61 0.02 -14.79 -11.35
CA THR A 61 -0.14 -13.36 -11.66
C THR A 61 -1.47 -12.85 -11.10
N SER A 62 -1.45 -11.78 -10.31
CA SER A 62 -2.67 -11.11 -9.84
C SER A 62 -3.24 -10.27 -10.98
N PHE A 63 -4.25 -10.78 -11.69
CA PHE A 63 -4.90 -10.04 -12.79
C PHE A 63 -5.85 -8.92 -12.31
N SER A 64 -5.96 -8.70 -11.00
CA SER A 64 -6.86 -7.69 -10.42
C SER A 64 -6.25 -6.28 -10.36
N SER A 65 -4.97 -6.12 -10.70
CA SER A 65 -4.25 -4.85 -10.59
C SER A 65 -4.19 -4.10 -11.93
N LEU A 66 -4.32 -2.78 -11.88
CA LEU A 66 -4.14 -1.86 -13.02
C LEU A 66 -2.70 -1.36 -13.12
N CYS A 67 -2.04 -1.22 -11.97
CA CYS A 67 -0.63 -0.91 -11.87
C CYS A 67 -0.06 -1.62 -10.64
N THR A 68 1.07 -2.29 -10.80
CA THR A 68 1.84 -2.93 -9.74
C THR A 68 3.23 -2.33 -9.73
N ALA A 69 3.64 -1.70 -8.64
CA ALA A 69 4.98 -1.18 -8.41
C ALA A 69 5.74 -2.12 -7.50
N VAL A 70 6.94 -2.53 -7.90
CA VAL A 70 7.85 -3.34 -7.08
C VAL A 70 8.61 -2.42 -6.12
N ILE A 71 8.48 -2.69 -4.83
CA ILE A 71 9.14 -1.98 -3.76
C ILE A 71 10.52 -2.57 -3.55
N THR A 72 11.56 -1.74 -3.62
CA THR A 72 12.93 -2.17 -3.41
C THR A 72 13.23 -2.37 -1.93
N LEU A 73 13.52 -3.62 -1.55
CA LEU A 73 13.98 -3.97 -0.20
C LEU A 73 15.43 -3.53 0.00
N LYS A 74 15.74 -2.93 1.16
CA LYS A 74 17.12 -2.57 1.54
C LYS A 74 17.91 -3.76 2.08
N GLN A 75 17.20 -4.74 2.61
CA GLN A 75 17.77 -5.89 3.29
C GLN A 75 16.76 -7.05 3.28
N ARG A 76 17.23 -8.24 3.68
CA ARG A 76 16.33 -9.37 3.91
C ARG A 76 15.41 -9.03 5.09
N ILE A 77 14.11 -9.04 4.83
CA ILE A 77 13.07 -8.78 5.83
C ILE A 77 12.07 -9.94 5.86
N THR A 78 11.34 -10.04 6.95
CA THR A 78 10.34 -11.09 7.19
C THR A 78 8.96 -10.48 7.37
N LEU A 79 7.90 -11.29 7.35
CA LEU A 79 6.57 -10.80 7.72
C LEU A 79 6.57 -10.10 9.08
N GLY A 80 7.28 -10.67 10.06
CA GLY A 80 7.36 -10.10 11.40
C GLY A 80 7.96 -8.69 11.45
N HIS A 81 8.89 -8.36 10.55
CA HIS A 81 9.39 -6.99 10.41
C HIS A 81 8.30 -6.04 9.90
N ILE A 82 7.49 -6.47 8.93
CA ILE A 82 6.36 -5.66 8.42
C ILE A 82 5.31 -5.47 9.50
N ILE A 83 4.92 -6.54 10.19
CA ILE A 83 3.92 -6.49 11.27
C ILE A 83 4.38 -5.54 12.35
N ARG A 84 5.62 -5.66 12.85
CA ARG A 84 6.18 -4.74 13.85
C ARG A 84 6.19 -3.28 13.39
N ALA A 85 6.59 -3.01 12.15
CA ALA A 85 6.59 -1.64 11.62
C ALA A 85 5.19 -0.99 11.69
N ILE A 86 4.14 -1.78 11.48
CA ILE A 86 2.74 -1.36 11.54
C ILE A 86 2.21 -1.34 12.99
N THR A 87 2.58 -2.32 13.82
CA THR A 87 2.01 -2.49 15.17
C THR A 87 2.68 -1.65 16.22
N ASP A 88 4.00 -1.54 16.18
CA ASP A 88 4.82 -0.89 17.22
C ASP A 88 4.58 0.63 17.26
N ASN A 89 4.09 1.19 16.15
CA ASN A 89 3.67 2.58 16.04
C ASN A 89 2.16 2.77 16.13
N HIS A 90 1.39 1.73 16.48
CA HIS A 90 -0.07 1.78 16.55
C HIS A 90 -0.80 2.13 15.23
N LEU A 91 -0.12 2.02 14.08
CA LEU A 91 -0.71 2.31 12.77
C LEU A 91 -1.92 1.41 12.44
N HIS A 92 -1.92 0.18 12.97
CA HIS A 92 -3.03 -0.77 12.85
C HIS A 92 -4.36 -0.28 13.47
N HIS A 93 -4.36 0.73 14.34
CA HIS A 93 -5.58 1.36 14.85
C HIS A 93 -6.07 2.46 13.91
N PHE A 94 -6.33 2.07 12.66
CA PHE A 94 -6.82 2.96 11.62
C PHE A 94 -8.32 2.74 11.37
N TYR A 95 -8.96 3.78 10.86
CA TYR A 95 -10.36 3.77 10.48
C TYR A 95 -10.49 4.37 9.09
N PHE A 96 -11.16 3.63 8.21
CA PHE A 96 -11.61 4.17 6.94
C PHE A 96 -12.86 4.99 7.17
N CYS A 97 -12.90 6.19 6.61
CA CYS A 97 -14.08 7.03 6.67
C CYS A 97 -14.91 6.80 5.41
N THR A 98 -16.21 6.63 5.57
CA THR A 98 -17.16 6.68 4.45
C THR A 98 -17.94 7.98 4.57
N VAL A 99 -17.81 8.87 3.59
CA VAL A 99 -18.60 10.12 3.51
C VAL A 99 -19.28 10.13 2.15
N ASP A 100 -20.61 10.29 2.13
CA ASP A 100 -21.42 10.24 0.91
C ASP A 100 -21.12 9.00 0.05
N GLU A 101 -21.11 7.81 0.69
CA GLU A 101 -20.79 6.50 0.07
C GLU A 101 -19.37 6.38 -0.50
N LYS A 102 -18.52 7.40 -0.32
CA LYS A 102 -17.14 7.39 -0.79
C LYS A 102 -16.20 6.94 0.32
N TYR A 103 -15.35 5.98 -0.01
CA TYR A 103 -14.40 5.37 0.90
C TYR A 103 -13.06 6.11 0.93
N TYR A 104 -12.64 6.55 2.11
CA TYR A 104 -11.46 7.38 2.34
C TYR A 104 -10.44 6.68 3.24
N GLY A 105 -9.17 7.06 3.10
CA GLY A 105 -8.10 6.60 3.99
C GLY A 105 -7.37 5.32 3.56
N CYS A 106 -7.85 4.56 2.57
CA CYS A 106 -7.14 3.38 2.07
C CYS A 106 -5.71 3.71 1.59
N ARG A 107 -5.58 4.72 0.72
CA ARG A 107 -4.27 5.18 0.24
C ARG A 107 -3.47 5.92 1.32
N ASP A 108 -4.13 6.54 2.30
CA ASP A 108 -3.46 7.15 3.46
C ASP A 108 -2.80 6.07 4.33
N PHE A 109 -3.51 4.97 4.63
CA PHE A 109 -2.94 3.83 5.34
C PHE A 109 -1.69 3.28 4.64
N VAL A 110 -1.75 3.06 3.33
CA VAL A 110 -0.58 2.60 2.54
C VAL A 110 0.56 3.62 2.59
N THR A 111 0.26 4.92 2.44
CA THR A 111 1.24 6.01 2.55
C THR A 111 1.98 5.95 3.89
N GLN A 112 1.22 5.80 4.98
CA GLN A 112 1.77 5.78 6.34
C GLN A 112 2.51 4.47 6.65
N ALA A 113 2.06 3.33 6.12
CA ALA A 113 2.79 2.07 6.22
C ALA A 113 4.15 2.15 5.53
N ILE A 114 4.22 2.73 4.32
CA ILE A 114 5.47 2.96 3.61
C ILE A 114 6.38 3.92 4.40
N ALA A 115 5.83 4.99 4.99
CA ALA A 115 6.58 5.89 5.87
C ALA A 115 7.24 5.16 7.05
N GLN A 116 6.53 4.24 7.70
CA GLN A 116 7.12 3.41 8.76
C GLN A 116 8.20 2.47 8.23
N LEU A 117 7.96 1.78 7.12
CA LEU A 117 8.94 0.87 6.52
C LEU A 117 10.23 1.58 6.09
N VAL A 118 10.12 2.82 5.59
CA VAL A 118 11.28 3.68 5.30
C VAL A 118 11.99 4.08 6.60
N ARG A 119 11.25 4.48 7.65
CA ARG A 119 11.80 4.87 8.96
C ARG A 119 12.57 3.73 9.64
N TYR A 120 12.09 2.49 9.55
CA TYR A 120 12.81 1.31 10.03
C TYR A 120 13.95 0.86 9.10
N ASN A 121 14.19 1.59 8.01
CA ASN A 121 15.22 1.30 7.02
C ASN A 121 15.05 -0.05 6.32
N TYR A 122 13.81 -0.49 6.09
CA TYR A 122 13.50 -1.77 5.44
C TYR A 122 13.38 -1.66 3.91
N ILE A 123 12.91 -0.51 3.40
CA ILE A 123 12.66 -0.29 1.97
C ILE A 123 13.23 1.05 1.50
N TYR A 124 13.50 1.17 0.21
CA TYR A 124 13.62 2.47 -0.47
C TYR A 124 12.22 2.95 -0.88
N PRO A 125 11.95 4.27 -0.84
CA PRO A 125 10.70 4.83 -1.38
C PRO A 125 10.68 4.84 -2.91
N ASP A 126 11.82 4.60 -3.56
CA ASP A 126 11.94 4.48 -5.01
C ASP A 126 11.36 3.16 -5.53
N ILE A 127 10.75 3.24 -6.71
CA ILE A 127 10.14 2.12 -7.42
C ILE A 127 11.22 1.44 -8.25
N GLY A 128 11.49 0.16 -7.95
CA GLY A 128 12.49 -0.62 -8.67
C GLY A 128 12.04 -1.02 -10.07
N SER A 129 10.77 -1.41 -10.21
CA SER A 129 10.14 -1.75 -11.49
C SER A 129 8.63 -1.67 -11.36
N HIS A 130 7.91 -1.72 -12.49
CA HIS A 130 6.45 -1.69 -12.49
C HIS A 130 5.86 -2.54 -13.61
N PHE A 131 4.59 -2.86 -13.42
CA PHE A 131 3.75 -3.53 -14.41
C PHE A 131 2.39 -2.84 -14.52
N PRO A 132 1.81 -2.81 -15.72
CA PRO A 132 2.41 -3.25 -16.97
C PRO A 132 3.36 -2.17 -17.55
N GLN A 133 4.35 -2.56 -18.36
CA GLN A 133 5.47 -1.68 -18.77
C GLN A 133 5.17 -0.74 -19.95
N GLN A 134 3.94 -0.73 -20.50
CA GLN A 134 3.67 -0.01 -21.76
C GLN A 134 3.80 1.51 -21.64
N GLN A 135 3.68 2.08 -20.44
CA GLN A 135 3.91 3.50 -20.20
C GLN A 135 4.83 3.72 -18.98
N PRO A 136 5.69 4.76 -19.02
CA PRO A 136 6.46 5.17 -17.86
C PRO A 136 5.52 5.64 -16.76
N LEU A 137 5.92 5.40 -15.51
CA LEU A 137 5.21 5.95 -14.36
C LEU A 137 5.40 7.47 -14.31
N PRO A 138 4.41 8.22 -13.77
CA PRO A 138 4.49 9.67 -13.62
C PRO A 138 5.54 10.08 -12.58
N SER A 139 5.95 9.14 -11.73
CA SER A 139 7.01 9.30 -10.75
C SER A 139 7.62 7.93 -10.43
N ASN A 140 8.90 7.92 -10.11
CA ASN A 140 9.60 6.75 -9.56
C ASN A 140 9.51 6.68 -8.02
N ASN A 141 8.77 7.57 -7.35
CA ASN A 141 8.61 7.58 -5.90
C ASN A 141 7.21 7.07 -5.50
N LEU A 142 7.16 6.14 -4.52
CA LEU A 142 5.91 5.50 -4.08
C LEU A 142 4.87 6.50 -3.54
N TYR A 143 5.28 7.51 -2.78
CA TYR A 143 4.37 8.51 -2.20
C TYR A 143 3.70 9.36 -3.29
N GLN A 144 4.49 9.76 -4.30
CA GLN A 144 3.97 10.51 -5.43
C GLN A 144 3.04 9.65 -6.29
N LEU A 145 3.37 8.36 -6.46
CA LEU A 145 2.53 7.43 -7.22
C LEU A 145 1.16 7.22 -6.55
N LEU A 146 1.09 7.16 -5.22
CA LEU A 146 -0.18 7.07 -4.46
C LEU A 146 -1.12 8.27 -4.70
N GLY A 147 -0.57 9.40 -5.13
CA GLY A 147 -1.32 10.59 -5.56
C GLY A 147 -1.97 10.48 -6.94
N HIS A 148 -1.95 9.30 -7.56
CA HIS A 148 -2.53 9.06 -8.88
C HIS A 148 -3.62 7.98 -8.85
N ARG A 149 -4.38 7.92 -9.94
CA ARG A 149 -5.28 6.82 -10.26
C ARG A 149 -5.03 6.28 -11.66
N PHE A 150 -5.34 5.02 -11.85
CA PHE A 150 -5.26 4.27 -13.09
C PHE A 150 -6.68 3.83 -13.47
N LEU A 151 -7.10 4.13 -14.70
CA LEU A 151 -8.41 3.72 -15.23
C LEU A 151 -8.31 2.45 -16.08
N THR A 152 -7.18 2.27 -16.78
CA THR A 152 -6.91 1.11 -17.63
C THR A 152 -5.48 0.62 -17.41
N PRO A 153 -5.19 -0.69 -17.59
CA PRO A 153 -3.84 -1.22 -17.48
C PRO A 153 -2.93 -0.57 -18.53
N GLY A 154 -1.79 -0.04 -18.11
CA GLY A 154 -0.83 0.61 -19.02
C GLY A 154 -1.31 1.93 -19.62
N GLY A 155 -2.47 2.42 -19.19
CA GLY A 155 -2.98 3.74 -19.57
C GLY A 155 -2.31 4.86 -18.77
N THR A 156 -2.53 6.09 -19.23
CA THR A 156 -1.95 7.27 -18.59
C THR A 156 -2.63 7.54 -17.25
N PRO A 157 -1.88 7.55 -16.14
CA PRO A 157 -2.45 7.86 -14.83
C PRO A 157 -2.90 9.32 -14.76
N SER A 158 -3.95 9.57 -13.98
CA SER A 158 -4.45 10.92 -13.71
C SER A 158 -4.20 11.32 -12.26
N PRO A 159 -3.96 12.61 -11.96
CA PRO A 159 -3.86 13.09 -10.60
C PRO A 159 -5.12 12.73 -9.80
N CYS A 160 -4.90 12.16 -8.63
CA CYS A 160 -5.96 11.78 -7.70
C CYS A 160 -5.40 11.83 -6.28
N PRO A 161 -5.38 13.01 -5.63
CA PRO A 161 -4.77 13.17 -4.32
C PRO A 161 -5.30 12.17 -3.29
N VAL A 162 -4.42 11.82 -2.35
CA VAL A 162 -4.69 10.93 -1.22
C VAL A 162 -5.62 11.65 -0.25
N ASP A 163 -6.73 11.01 0.07
CA ASP A 163 -7.61 11.50 1.13
C ASP A 163 -7.19 10.90 2.47
N LYS A 164 -7.13 11.74 3.51
CA LYS A 164 -6.76 11.32 4.85
C LYS A 164 -7.85 10.43 5.46
N GLY A 165 -7.43 9.34 6.08
CA GLY A 165 -8.25 8.55 6.99
C GLY A 165 -8.14 9.06 8.42
N TRP A 166 -8.64 8.28 9.37
CA TRP A 166 -8.43 8.55 10.80
C TRP A 166 -7.56 7.49 11.44
N PHE A 167 -6.64 7.93 12.29
CA PHE A 167 -5.77 7.06 13.10
C PHE A 167 -5.98 7.42 14.56
N ARG A 168 -6.20 6.42 15.40
CA ARG A 168 -6.55 6.65 16.82
C ARG A 168 -5.35 6.99 17.70
N TYR A 169 -4.22 6.34 17.44
CA TYR A 169 -3.02 6.41 18.29
C TYR A 169 -1.73 6.62 17.50
N TYR A 170 -1.85 6.93 16.22
CA TYR A 170 -0.72 7.10 15.32
C TYR A 170 -0.67 8.53 14.81
N ASP A 171 0.46 9.18 15.04
CA ASP A 171 0.76 10.50 14.50
C ASP A 171 1.17 10.37 13.04
N ARG A 172 0.34 10.94 12.17
CA ARG A 172 0.55 10.92 10.73
C ARG A 172 1.88 11.60 10.39
N VAL A 173 2.74 10.89 9.67
CA VAL A 173 3.93 11.47 9.03
C VAL A 173 3.49 12.28 7.82
N LEU A 174 3.96 13.52 7.72
CA LEU A 174 3.71 14.39 6.58
C LEU A 174 5.04 14.74 5.90
N SER A 175 5.01 14.78 4.57
CA SER A 175 6.12 15.15 3.70
C SER A 175 5.56 15.77 2.43
N ASP A 176 6.33 16.66 1.80
CA ASP A 176 5.96 17.31 0.53
C ASP A 176 5.83 16.32 -0.63
N GLU A 177 6.45 15.13 -0.51
CA GLU A 177 6.30 14.05 -1.49
C GLU A 177 4.92 13.37 -1.41
N MET A 178 4.23 13.47 -0.26
CA MET A 178 2.94 12.85 -0.03
C MET A 178 1.82 13.74 -0.57
N ARG A 179 1.23 13.32 -1.69
CA ARG A 179 0.21 14.07 -2.43
C ARG A 179 -1.17 13.98 -1.78
N TYR A 180 -1.32 14.56 -0.59
CA TYR A 180 -2.62 14.69 0.06
C TYR A 180 -3.50 15.72 -0.63
N ASN A 181 -4.82 15.52 -0.56
CA ASN A 181 -5.76 16.58 -0.88
C ASN A 181 -5.56 17.74 0.12
N ALA A 182 -5.63 18.97 -0.38
CA ALA A 182 -5.54 20.18 0.43
C ALA A 182 -6.75 20.29 1.39
#